data_AF-A0A7C5AX07-F1
#
_entry.id   AF-A0A7C5AX07-F1
#
_cell.length_a   1.000
_cell.length_b   1.000
_cell.length_c   1.000
_cell.angle_alpha   90.00
_cell.angle_beta   90.00
_cell.angle_gamma   90.00
#
_symmetry.space_group_name_H-M   'P 1'
#
loop_
_entity.id
_entity.type
_entity.pdbx_description
1 polymer ?
#
loop_
_entity_poly.entity_id
_entity_poly.type
_entity_poly.pdbx_seq_one_letter_code
_entity_poly.pdbx_strand_id
1 'polypeptide(L)'
;MMCVPLLSLPLLLQVGFVDRPVATGPDLEGLFERVLASSLVAVGRVSTMTHAHGPVYVPKEVEEAAKRGEYVSIQLPPGGFVFSVAIERKLCGRSDLVEEAQALEPRGSVIHMFIPRDEKPVRSQRSPGRVNVPEWLIPGREYLLFLQEAGNQQGLVATYGLDAETTYYRTVEGDRGAVALPDAAHPERKYDFTTPLLEAVTAFCEAVKAPDLEAKIQNLRAVREKFPYPAWRESVDTAILNLQMAKIYRERRQGAIPGPRP
;
A
#
# COMPACT_ATOMS: atom_id res chain seq x y z
N MET A 1 59.48 -38.90 19.43
CA MET A 1 58.05 -38.71 19.74
C MET A 1 57.76 -37.22 19.67
N MET A 2 57.28 -36.75 18.52
CA MET A 2 57.06 -35.33 18.24
C MET A 2 55.56 -35.04 18.25
N CYS A 3 55.16 -34.05 19.05
CA CYS A 3 53.83 -33.46 19.09
C CYS A 3 53.49 -32.84 17.73
N VAL A 4 52.33 -33.20 17.17
CA VAL A 4 51.71 -32.50 16.04
C VAL A 4 50.59 -31.64 16.63
N PRO A 5 50.58 -30.31 16.44
CA PRO A 5 49.52 -29.46 16.95
C PRO A 5 48.29 -29.52 16.04
N LEU A 6 47.11 -29.59 16.65
CA LEU A 6 45.83 -29.40 15.97
C LEU A 6 45.77 -28.01 15.34
N LEU A 7 45.72 -27.97 14.00
CA LEU A 7 45.30 -26.79 13.25
C LEU A 7 43.79 -26.61 13.41
N SER A 8 43.41 -25.59 14.18
CA SER A 8 42.06 -25.07 14.27
C SER A 8 41.72 -24.37 12.94
N LEU A 9 40.82 -24.96 12.15
CA LEU A 9 40.17 -24.27 11.04
C LEU A 9 39.22 -23.23 11.61
N PRO A 10 39.35 -21.93 11.28
CA PRO A 10 38.28 -20.98 11.54
C PRO A 10 37.14 -21.30 10.57
N LEU A 11 36.00 -21.72 11.11
CA LEU A 11 34.72 -21.67 10.40
C LEU A 11 34.42 -20.21 10.11
N LEU A 12 34.85 -19.72 8.94
CA LEU A 12 34.31 -18.51 8.35
C LEU A 12 32.86 -18.81 8.00
N LEU A 13 31.94 -18.45 8.90
CA LEU A 13 30.55 -18.18 8.57
C LEU A 13 30.55 -17.08 7.50
N GLN A 14 30.61 -17.49 6.23
CA GLN A 14 30.17 -16.66 5.12
C GLN A 14 28.67 -16.46 5.32
N VAL A 15 28.33 -15.39 6.03
CA VAL A 15 26.99 -14.81 5.95
C VAL A 15 26.86 -14.34 4.52
N GLY A 16 26.28 -15.19 3.67
CA GLY A 16 25.88 -14.81 2.33
C GLY A 16 24.91 -13.66 2.47
N PHE A 17 25.41 -12.43 2.31
CA PHE A 17 24.58 -11.35 1.84
C PHE A 17 23.98 -11.86 0.53
N VAL A 18 22.71 -12.23 0.57
CA VAL A 18 21.93 -12.41 -0.64
C VAL A 18 22.03 -11.07 -1.35
N ASP A 19 22.84 -11.01 -2.41
CA ASP A 19 22.89 -9.87 -3.32
C ASP A 19 21.46 -9.65 -3.81
N ARG A 20 20.75 -8.72 -3.17
CA ARG A 20 19.50 -8.22 -3.71
C ARG A 20 19.89 -7.57 -5.03
N PRO A 21 19.31 -7.98 -6.18
CA PRO A 21 19.59 -7.30 -7.43
C PRO A 21 19.34 -5.81 -7.23
N VAL A 22 20.34 -4.99 -7.55
CA VAL A 22 20.24 -3.53 -7.48
C VAL A 22 19.02 -3.14 -8.32
N ALA A 23 18.09 -2.41 -7.73
CA ALA A 23 16.90 -1.94 -8.45
C ALA A 23 17.35 -1.15 -9.69
N THR A 24 16.92 -1.60 -10.86
CA THR A 24 17.28 -0.99 -12.15
C THR A 24 16.26 0.06 -12.61
N GLY A 25 15.28 0.39 -11.77
CA GLY A 25 14.23 1.36 -12.09
C GLY A 25 13.18 1.51 -10.98
N PRO A 26 12.17 2.37 -11.21
CA PRO A 26 11.06 2.58 -10.28
C PRO A 26 10.26 1.30 -10.04
N ASP A 27 9.64 1.22 -8.87
CA ASP A 27 8.81 0.09 -8.44
C ASP A 27 7.45 0.08 -9.17
N LEU A 28 7.47 -0.31 -10.44
CA LEU A 28 6.30 -0.33 -11.34
C LEU A 28 5.62 -1.70 -11.44
N GLU A 29 6.18 -2.72 -10.81
CA GLU A 29 5.61 -4.07 -10.81
C GLU A 29 4.17 -4.05 -10.26
N GLY A 30 3.22 -4.64 -11.01
CA GLY A 30 1.81 -4.69 -10.62
C GLY A 30 1.17 -3.32 -10.39
N LEU A 31 1.58 -2.29 -11.15
CA LEU A 31 1.03 -0.93 -10.98
C LEU A 31 -0.48 -0.91 -11.22
N PHE A 32 -0.98 -1.53 -12.29
CA PHE A 32 -2.41 -1.55 -12.58
C PHE A 32 -3.22 -2.18 -11.44
N GLU A 33 -2.77 -3.31 -10.91
CA GLU A 33 -3.41 -4.04 -9.82
C GLU A 33 -3.42 -3.22 -8.52
N ARG A 34 -2.34 -2.48 -8.25
CA ARG A 34 -2.27 -1.56 -7.10
C ARG A 34 -3.25 -0.40 -7.26
N VAL A 35 -3.31 0.23 -8.43
CA VAL A 35 -4.28 1.31 -8.69
C VAL A 35 -5.71 0.77 -8.62
N LEU A 36 -5.99 -0.39 -9.21
CA LEU A 36 -7.31 -1.02 -9.20
C LEU A 36 -7.78 -1.39 -7.78
N ALA A 37 -6.85 -1.84 -6.92
CA ALA A 37 -7.13 -2.12 -5.52
C ALA A 37 -7.28 -0.86 -4.66
N SER A 38 -6.82 0.30 -5.16
CA SER A 38 -6.88 1.55 -4.44
C SER A 38 -8.24 2.23 -4.63
N SER A 39 -8.93 2.50 -3.53
CA SER A 39 -10.03 3.47 -3.52
C SER A 39 -9.57 4.87 -3.99
N LEU A 40 -8.34 5.25 -3.64
CA LEU A 40 -7.74 6.53 -3.96
C LEU A 40 -6.24 6.37 -4.18
N VAL A 41 -5.72 6.93 -5.26
CA VAL A 41 -4.30 7.17 -5.49
C VAL A 41 -4.07 8.68 -5.44
N ALA A 42 -3.19 9.14 -4.56
CA ALA A 42 -3.02 10.55 -4.28
C ALA A 42 -1.59 10.91 -3.85
N VAL A 43 -1.26 12.20 -3.96
CA VAL A 43 -0.19 12.82 -3.19
C VAL A 43 -0.80 13.44 -1.95
N GLY A 44 -0.25 13.11 -0.79
CA GLY A 44 -0.71 13.65 0.48
C GLY A 44 0.43 13.93 1.45
N ARG A 45 0.23 14.92 2.32
CA ARG A 45 1.18 15.29 3.37
C ARG A 45 0.68 14.81 4.72
N VAL A 46 1.55 14.12 5.44
CA VAL A 46 1.25 13.62 6.80
C VAL A 46 1.27 14.81 7.75
N SER A 47 0.14 15.13 8.35
CA SER A 47 -0.01 16.27 9.26
C SER A 47 0.29 15.90 10.70
N THR A 48 -0.26 14.80 11.20
CA THR A 48 -0.12 14.36 12.58
C THR A 48 0.02 12.85 12.67
N MET A 49 0.62 12.40 13.76
CA MET A 49 0.66 11.01 14.20
C MET A 49 0.19 10.99 15.65
N THR A 50 -0.82 10.19 15.94
CA THR A 50 -1.35 10.00 17.30
C THR A 50 -1.32 8.52 17.66
N HIS A 51 -1.08 8.22 18.93
CA HIS A 51 -1.15 6.85 19.40
C HIS A 51 -2.61 6.46 19.64
N ALA A 52 -2.98 5.28 19.16
CA ALA A 52 -4.23 4.64 19.49
C ALA A 52 -3.98 3.37 20.28
N HIS A 53 -4.77 3.15 21.31
CA HIS A 53 -4.64 2.03 22.22
C HIS A 53 -6.03 1.50 22.53
N GLY A 54 -6.14 0.17 22.50
CA GLY A 54 -7.31 -0.51 23.01
C GLY A 54 -7.57 -0.19 24.48
N PRO A 55 -8.79 -0.45 24.96
CA PRO A 55 -9.10 -0.32 26.37
C PRO A 55 -8.17 -1.22 27.20
N VAL A 56 -7.64 -0.67 28.30
CA VAL A 56 -6.84 -1.46 29.25
C VAL A 56 -7.79 -2.35 30.04
N TYR A 57 -7.71 -3.66 29.83
CA TYR A 57 -8.40 -4.63 30.67
C TYR A 57 -7.47 -5.06 31.81
N VAL A 58 -7.83 -4.73 33.05
CA VAL A 58 -7.16 -5.25 34.24
C VAL A 58 -8.06 -6.34 34.83
N PRO A 59 -7.65 -7.63 34.77
CA PRO A 59 -8.39 -8.69 35.44
C PRO A 59 -8.53 -8.41 36.94
N LYS A 60 -9.66 -8.79 37.56
CA LYS A 60 -9.89 -8.55 39.00
C LYS A 60 -8.81 -9.19 39.86
N GLU A 61 -8.32 -10.35 39.46
CA GLU A 61 -7.27 -11.11 40.15
C GLU A 61 -5.94 -10.34 40.17
N VAL A 62 -5.63 -9.63 39.07
CA VAL A 62 -4.47 -8.75 38.95
C VAL A 62 -4.63 -7.53 39.87
N GLU A 63 -5.83 -6.94 39.90
CA GLU A 63 -6.14 -5.81 40.77
C GLU A 63 -6.00 -6.18 42.26
N GLU A 64 -6.47 -7.36 42.65
CA GLU A 64 -6.35 -7.88 44.02
C GLU A 64 -4.91 -8.25 44.39
N ALA A 65 -4.14 -8.84 43.46
CA ALA A 65 -2.72 -9.12 43.67
C ALA A 65 -1.90 -7.84 43.84
N ALA A 66 -2.17 -6.82 43.03
CA ALA A 66 -1.55 -5.50 43.17
C ALA A 66 -1.87 -4.86 44.54
N LYS A 67 -3.12 -4.98 45.03
CA LYS A 67 -3.51 -4.51 46.38
C LYS A 67 -2.75 -5.22 47.52
N ARG A 68 -2.28 -6.46 47.29
CA ARG A 68 -1.44 -7.21 48.23
C ARG A 68 0.06 -6.90 48.11
N GLY A 69 0.46 -6.01 47.19
CA GLY A 69 1.86 -5.63 46.96
C GLY A 69 2.64 -6.65 46.13
N GLU A 70 1.96 -7.57 45.44
CA GLU A 70 2.60 -8.52 44.53
C GLU A 70 3.00 -7.83 43.22
N TYR A 71 4.11 -8.25 42.63
CA TYR A 71 4.50 -7.79 41.30
C TYR A 71 3.59 -8.42 40.26
N VAL A 72 2.83 -7.61 39.52
CA VAL A 72 1.93 -8.09 38.47
C VAL A 72 2.33 -7.48 37.13
N SER A 73 2.53 -8.35 36.14
CA SER A 73 2.75 -7.94 34.76
C SER A 73 1.40 -7.77 34.07
N ILE A 74 1.09 -6.56 33.61
CA ILE A 74 -0.10 -6.28 32.81
C ILE A 74 0.31 -6.34 31.34
N GLN A 75 -0.37 -7.18 30.56
CA GLN A 75 -0.21 -7.18 29.11
C GLN A 75 -0.73 -5.85 28.56
N LEU A 76 0.14 -5.10 27.89
CA LEU A 76 -0.25 -3.84 27.28
C LEU A 76 -1.37 -4.08 26.26
N PRO A 77 -2.38 -3.20 26.20
CA PRO A 77 -3.44 -3.33 25.23
C PRO A 77 -2.87 -3.25 23.81
N PRO A 78 -3.53 -3.88 22.83
CA PRO A 78 -3.15 -3.75 21.44
C PRO A 78 -3.16 -2.25 21.05
N GLY A 79 -2.15 -1.84 20.30
CA GLY A 79 -1.96 -0.44 19.95
C GLY A 79 -1.49 -0.24 18.52
N GLY A 80 -1.53 1.01 18.11
CA GLY A 80 -1.09 1.44 16.79
C GLY A 80 -0.99 2.95 16.71
N PHE A 81 -0.98 3.43 15.48
CA PHE A 81 -0.79 4.83 15.15
C PHE A 81 -1.88 5.27 14.20
N VAL A 82 -2.56 6.37 14.53
CA VAL A 82 -3.45 7.06 13.62
C VAL A 82 -2.68 8.23 13.02
N PHE A 83 -2.48 8.19 11.72
CA PHE A 83 -1.90 9.26 10.92
C PHE A 83 -3.02 10.05 10.26
N SER A 84 -2.97 11.38 10.37
CA SER A 84 -3.86 12.26 9.62
C SER A 84 -3.10 12.78 8.40
N VAL A 85 -3.61 12.52 7.20
CA VAL A 85 -2.94 12.85 5.94
C VAL A 85 -3.80 13.83 5.17
N ALA A 86 -3.26 15.03 4.93
CA ALA A 86 -3.89 16.01 4.06
C ALA A 86 -3.65 15.63 2.60
N ILE A 87 -4.72 15.36 1.85
CA ILE A 87 -4.67 15.07 0.43
C ILE A 87 -4.46 16.37 -0.33
N GLU A 88 -3.29 16.53 -0.92
CA GLU A 88 -2.93 17.71 -1.71
C GLU A 88 -3.36 17.55 -3.16
N ARG A 89 -3.24 16.33 -3.71
CA ARG A 89 -3.62 16.04 -5.09
C ARG A 89 -4.13 14.62 -5.26
N LYS A 90 -5.39 14.49 -5.67
CA LYS A 90 -5.94 13.22 -6.19
C LYS A 90 -5.37 12.95 -7.58
N LEU A 91 -4.78 11.76 -7.77
CA LEU A 91 -4.27 11.32 -9.07
C LEU A 91 -5.33 10.52 -9.81
N CYS A 92 -5.82 9.43 -9.23
CA CYS A 92 -6.95 8.66 -9.74
C CYS A 92 -7.50 7.77 -8.62
N GLY A 93 -8.47 6.92 -8.89
CA GLY A 93 -8.90 5.85 -7.99
C GLY A 93 -9.52 4.70 -8.77
N ARG A 94 -9.96 3.66 -8.07
CA ARG A 94 -10.66 2.53 -8.69
C ARG A 94 -11.83 2.98 -9.57
N SER A 95 -12.50 4.07 -9.24
CA SER A 95 -13.60 4.61 -10.06
C SER A 95 -13.20 5.14 -11.41
N ASP A 96 -11.94 5.52 -11.59
CA ASP A 96 -11.41 5.89 -12.91
C ASP A 96 -11.09 4.64 -13.75
N LEU A 97 -11.11 3.44 -13.16
CA LEU A 97 -10.84 2.19 -13.85
C LEU A 97 -12.07 1.32 -14.08
N VAL A 98 -13.15 1.53 -13.32
CA VAL A 98 -14.40 0.76 -13.44
C VAL A 98 -15.61 1.67 -13.58
N GLU A 99 -16.56 1.28 -14.42
CA GLU A 99 -17.73 2.09 -14.79
C GLU A 99 -18.74 2.28 -13.65
N GLU A 100 -18.79 1.32 -12.70
CA GLU A 100 -19.83 1.24 -11.65
C GLU A 100 -19.39 1.75 -10.28
N ALA A 101 -18.18 2.29 -10.15
CA ALA A 101 -17.76 2.82 -8.86
C ALA A 101 -18.40 4.20 -8.66
N GLN A 102 -19.35 4.26 -7.72
CA GLN A 102 -19.64 5.51 -7.05
C GLN A 102 -18.30 6.09 -6.59
N ALA A 103 -17.99 7.31 -7.04
CA ALA A 103 -16.84 8.04 -6.55
C ALA A 103 -17.04 8.23 -5.04
N LEU A 104 -16.43 7.34 -4.25
CA LEU A 104 -16.15 7.60 -2.85
C LEU A 104 -15.08 8.70 -2.86
N GLU A 105 -15.52 9.94 -3.08
CA GLU A 105 -14.71 11.08 -2.73
C GLU A 105 -14.56 11.02 -1.21
N PRO A 106 -13.34 10.93 -0.67
CA PRO A 106 -13.13 11.03 0.76
C PRO A 106 -13.84 12.32 1.22
N ARG A 107 -14.73 12.19 2.20
CA ARG A 107 -15.40 13.34 2.78
C ARG A 107 -14.35 14.14 3.57
N GLY A 108 -13.75 15.11 2.91
CA GLY A 108 -12.74 16.01 3.49
C GLY A 108 -11.38 15.92 2.78
N SER A 109 -10.59 16.99 2.93
CA SER A 109 -9.21 17.06 2.44
C SER A 109 -8.24 16.26 3.31
N VAL A 110 -8.70 15.63 4.40
CA VAL A 110 -7.88 14.86 5.34
C VAL A 110 -8.44 13.46 5.44
N ILE A 111 -7.56 12.47 5.31
CA ILE A 111 -7.86 11.06 5.59
C ILE A 111 -7.16 10.62 6.86
N HIS A 112 -7.71 9.59 7.51
CA HIS A 112 -7.10 8.98 8.68
C HIS A 112 -6.61 7.57 8.32
N MET A 113 -5.33 7.29 8.54
CA MET A 113 -4.75 5.97 8.34
C MET A 113 -4.43 5.36 9.69
N PHE A 114 -4.85 4.11 9.93
CA PHE A 114 -4.54 3.41 11.18
C PHE A 114 -3.59 2.23 10.93
N ILE A 115 -2.42 2.26 11.53
CA ILE A 115 -1.40 1.22 11.39
C ILE A 115 -1.14 0.57 12.76
N PRO A 116 -1.44 -0.73 12.94
CA PRO A 116 -1.12 -1.47 14.16
C PRO A 116 0.40 -1.52 14.37
N ARG A 117 0.83 -1.40 15.63
CA ARG A 117 2.25 -1.38 16.00
C ARG A 117 2.96 -2.71 15.69
N ASP A 118 2.29 -3.82 15.99
CA ASP A 118 2.90 -5.16 15.98
C ASP A 118 2.45 -5.98 14.77
N GLU A 119 2.04 -5.30 13.70
CA GLU A 119 1.66 -5.99 12.46
C GLU A 119 2.88 -6.69 11.85
N LYS A 120 2.71 -7.97 11.52
CA LYS A 120 3.79 -8.77 10.94
C LYS A 120 3.83 -8.56 9.43
N PRO A 121 5.02 -8.61 8.80
CA PRO A 121 5.09 -8.63 7.34
C PRO A 121 4.29 -9.80 6.75
N VAL A 122 3.57 -9.53 5.67
CA VAL A 122 2.68 -10.52 5.01
C VAL A 122 3.16 -10.73 3.58
N ARG A 123 3.09 -11.96 3.06
CA ARG A 123 3.38 -12.21 1.64
C ARG A 123 2.42 -11.40 0.77
N SER A 124 2.95 -10.76 -0.26
CA SER A 124 2.11 -10.08 -1.24
C SER A 124 1.22 -11.11 -1.95
N GLN A 125 -0.04 -10.74 -2.12
CA GLN A 125 -1.01 -11.50 -2.93
C GLN A 125 -0.94 -11.10 -4.42
N ARG A 126 -0.25 -10.00 -4.77
CA ARG A 126 -0.22 -9.43 -6.12
C ARG A 126 1.16 -9.51 -6.78
N SER A 127 2.23 -9.53 -5.99
CA SER A 127 3.62 -9.66 -6.41
C SER A 127 4.23 -10.94 -5.82
N PRO A 128 4.20 -12.06 -6.56
CA PRO A 128 4.73 -13.34 -6.10
C PRO A 128 6.17 -13.22 -5.61
N GLY A 129 6.46 -13.78 -4.43
CA GLY A 129 7.80 -13.76 -3.84
C GLY A 129 8.13 -12.51 -3.01
N ARG A 130 7.27 -11.49 -3.01
CA ARG A 130 7.45 -10.29 -2.19
C ARG A 130 6.81 -10.44 -0.81
N VAL A 131 7.44 -9.81 0.17
CA VAL A 131 6.90 -9.66 1.53
C VAL A 131 6.60 -8.18 1.72
N ASN A 132 5.33 -7.87 2.00
CA ASN A 132 4.85 -6.53 2.29
C ASN A 132 5.13 -6.24 3.77
N VAL A 133 5.85 -5.16 4.03
CA VAL A 133 6.09 -4.65 5.37
C VAL A 133 4.99 -3.62 5.67
N PRO A 134 4.48 -3.54 6.91
CA PRO A 134 3.56 -2.47 7.28
C PRO A 134 4.14 -1.10 6.94
N GLU A 135 3.30 -0.22 6.43
CA GLU A 135 3.67 1.14 6.11
C GLU A 135 4.09 1.91 7.38
N TRP A 136 5.04 2.84 7.24
CA TRP A 136 5.42 3.77 8.31
C TRP A 136 5.56 5.18 7.74
N LEU A 137 4.82 6.10 8.32
CA LEU A 137 4.72 7.48 7.85
C LEU A 137 5.45 8.43 8.82
N ILE A 138 6.01 9.50 8.29
CA ILE A 138 6.71 10.54 9.07
C ILE A 138 5.91 11.83 8.94
N PRO A 139 5.44 12.42 10.07
CA PRO A 139 4.80 13.73 10.05
C PRO A 139 5.65 14.81 9.36
N GLY A 140 5.00 15.68 8.60
CA GLY A 140 5.63 16.74 7.81
C GLY A 140 6.08 16.32 6.42
N ARG A 141 6.11 15.01 6.11
CA ARG A 141 6.54 14.51 4.79
C ARG A 141 5.38 14.27 3.84
N GLU A 142 5.66 14.40 2.56
CA GLU A 142 4.75 14.08 1.46
C GLU A 142 4.95 12.64 0.99
N TYR A 143 3.85 12.02 0.56
CA TYR A 143 3.83 10.64 0.11
C TYR A 143 2.99 10.52 -1.15
N LEU A 144 3.45 9.69 -2.09
CA LEU A 144 2.57 9.04 -3.04
C LEU A 144 1.89 7.87 -2.34
N LEU A 145 0.56 7.88 -2.34
CA LEU A 145 -0.29 7.00 -1.57
C LEU A 145 -1.22 6.21 -2.48
N PHE A 146 -1.23 4.89 -2.31
CA PHE A 146 -2.19 3.96 -2.88
C PHE A 146 -3.09 3.47 -1.76
N LEU A 147 -4.29 4.00 -1.64
CA LEU A 147 -5.11 3.90 -0.44
C LEU A 147 -6.32 3.01 -0.66
N GLN A 148 -6.58 2.16 0.32
CA GLN A 148 -7.80 1.38 0.46
C GLN A 148 -8.38 1.60 1.84
N GLU A 149 -9.71 1.51 1.99
CA GLU A 149 -10.32 1.47 3.31
C GLU A 149 -9.75 0.26 4.09
N ALA A 150 -9.44 0.48 5.35
CA ALA A 150 -9.00 -0.58 6.23
C ALA A 150 -10.11 -1.63 6.34
N GLY A 151 -9.74 -2.91 6.22
CA GLY A 151 -10.68 -4.01 6.43
C GLY A 151 -11.17 -4.04 7.89
N ASN A 152 -12.39 -4.53 8.10
CA ASN A 152 -12.97 -4.73 9.44
C ASN A 152 -12.97 -3.46 10.31
N GLN A 153 -13.49 -2.33 9.80
CA GLN A 153 -13.58 -1.04 10.51
C GLN A 153 -14.11 -1.19 11.96
N GLN A 154 -15.23 -1.92 12.13
CA GLN A 154 -15.82 -2.17 13.45
C GLN A 154 -14.87 -2.91 14.39
N GLY A 155 -14.14 -3.91 13.88
CA GLY A 155 -13.13 -4.61 14.67
C GLY A 155 -11.95 -3.72 15.06
N LEU A 156 -11.54 -2.80 14.19
CA LEU A 156 -10.48 -1.83 14.51
C LEU A 156 -10.93 -0.87 15.62
N VAL A 157 -12.13 -0.32 15.51
CA VAL A 157 -12.76 0.53 16.53
C VAL A 157 -12.81 -0.17 17.87
N ALA A 158 -13.34 -1.40 17.91
CA ALA A 158 -13.45 -2.17 19.14
C ALA A 158 -12.09 -2.56 19.74
N THR A 159 -11.12 -2.94 18.90
CA THR A 159 -9.82 -3.44 19.36
C THR A 159 -8.90 -2.32 19.83
N TYR A 160 -8.89 -1.18 19.14
CA TYR A 160 -7.91 -0.12 19.33
C TYR A 160 -8.50 1.19 19.88
N GLY A 161 -9.78 1.19 20.26
CA GLY A 161 -10.45 2.36 20.82
C GLY A 161 -10.53 3.52 19.83
N LEU A 162 -10.69 3.23 18.53
CA LEU A 162 -10.76 4.25 17.48
C LEU A 162 -12.13 4.92 17.44
N ASP A 163 -12.23 6.05 16.76
CA ASP A 163 -13.50 6.74 16.56
C ASP A 163 -14.37 5.98 15.54
N ALA A 164 -15.59 5.64 15.94
CA ALA A 164 -16.54 4.87 15.13
C ALA A 164 -17.08 5.65 13.91
N GLU A 165 -17.05 6.97 13.95
CA GLU A 165 -17.52 7.84 12.86
C GLU A 165 -16.42 8.12 11.83
N THR A 166 -15.18 7.69 12.11
CA THR A 166 -14.03 7.88 11.23
C THR A 166 -13.78 6.64 10.37
N THR A 167 -13.74 6.82 9.05
CA THR A 167 -13.25 5.77 8.14
C THR A 167 -11.73 5.75 8.14
N TYR A 168 -11.15 4.62 8.55
CA TYR A 168 -9.70 4.44 8.53
C TYR A 168 -9.22 3.82 7.24
N TYR A 169 -8.08 4.29 6.73
CA TYR A 169 -7.43 3.79 5.53
C TYR A 169 -6.15 3.02 5.85
N ARG A 170 -5.73 2.19 4.90
CA ARG A 170 -4.42 1.54 4.81
C ARG A 170 -3.86 1.76 3.42
N THR A 171 -2.56 1.61 3.29
CA THR A 171 -1.99 1.52 1.95
C THR A 171 -2.15 0.14 1.36
N VAL A 172 -2.31 0.10 0.04
CA VAL A 172 -2.28 -1.12 -0.74
C VAL A 172 -0.85 -1.65 -0.73
N GLU A 173 -0.68 -2.88 -0.23
CA GLU A 173 0.62 -3.54 -0.09
C GLU A 173 1.60 -2.89 0.88
N GLY A 174 1.10 -2.21 1.92
CA GLY A 174 1.95 -1.70 2.99
C GLY A 174 2.90 -0.61 2.51
N ASP A 175 4.19 -0.70 2.84
CA ASP A 175 5.20 0.29 2.48
C ASP A 175 5.27 0.64 0.99
N ARG A 176 5.00 -0.31 0.08
CA ARG A 176 4.89 -0.05 -1.37
C ARG A 176 3.81 0.95 -1.74
N GLY A 177 2.73 0.98 -0.98
CA GLY A 177 1.63 1.90 -1.19
C GLY A 177 1.83 3.24 -0.49
N ALA A 178 2.90 3.41 0.29
CA ALA A 178 3.28 4.63 1.00
C ALA A 178 4.70 5.07 0.62
N VAL A 179 4.86 5.64 -0.58
CA VAL A 179 6.18 6.04 -1.07
C VAL A 179 6.47 7.48 -0.68
N ALA A 180 7.42 7.68 0.23
CA ALA A 180 7.83 9.01 0.68
C ALA A 180 8.47 9.80 -0.47
N LEU A 181 7.93 10.98 -0.78
CA LEU A 181 8.46 11.85 -1.81
C LEU A 181 9.74 12.56 -1.32
N PRO A 182 10.68 12.87 -2.22
CA PRO A 182 11.89 13.59 -1.88
C PRO A 182 11.58 15.04 -1.49
N ASP A 183 12.30 15.54 -0.50
CA ASP A 183 12.21 16.92 -0.01
C ASP A 183 13.60 17.49 0.27
N ALA A 184 13.71 18.76 0.67
CA ALA A 184 15.00 19.40 0.90
C ALA A 184 15.82 18.74 2.03
N ALA A 185 15.16 18.16 3.04
CA ALA A 185 15.80 17.44 4.14
C ALA A 185 16.06 15.96 3.80
N HIS A 186 15.27 15.40 2.88
CA HIS A 186 15.35 14.01 2.42
C HIS A 186 15.40 13.97 0.88
N PRO A 187 16.52 14.40 0.26
CA PRO A 187 16.64 14.41 -1.19
C PRO A 187 16.63 12.98 -1.75
N GLU A 188 16.18 12.85 -2.99
CA GLU A 188 16.18 11.57 -3.70
C GLU A 188 17.59 11.02 -3.84
N ARG A 189 17.79 9.74 -3.48
CA ARG A 189 19.08 9.07 -3.67
C ARG A 189 19.11 8.43 -5.05
N LYS A 190 20.33 8.19 -5.54
CA LYS A 190 20.64 7.67 -6.89
C LYS A 190 19.87 6.39 -7.30
N TYR A 191 19.30 5.65 -6.35
CA TYR A 191 18.61 4.37 -6.60
C TYR A 191 17.20 4.28 -5.99
N ASP A 192 16.63 5.39 -5.51
CA ASP A 192 15.30 5.40 -4.89
C ASP A 192 14.17 5.49 -5.93
N PHE A 193 14.47 5.99 -7.15
CA PHE A 193 13.57 6.10 -8.31
C PHE A 193 12.13 6.56 -7.98
N THR A 194 11.99 7.42 -6.96
CA THR A 194 10.71 7.90 -6.46
C THR A 194 10.10 8.92 -7.41
N THR A 195 10.91 9.82 -7.98
CA THR A 195 10.42 10.80 -8.96
C THR A 195 9.94 10.11 -10.24
N PRO A 196 10.72 9.19 -10.86
CA PRO A 196 10.24 8.39 -11.99
C PRO A 196 8.97 7.58 -11.69
N LEU A 197 8.83 7.04 -10.47
CA LEU A 197 7.62 6.34 -10.06
C LEU A 197 6.41 7.29 -10.05
N LEU A 198 6.53 8.46 -9.43
CA LEU A 198 5.45 9.45 -9.38
C LEU A 198 5.04 9.91 -10.79
N GLU A 199 6.00 10.12 -11.68
CA GLU A 199 5.74 10.48 -13.08
C GLU A 199 4.96 9.39 -13.82
N ALA A 200 5.37 8.12 -13.66
CA ALA A 200 4.71 6.98 -14.27
C ALA A 200 3.28 6.81 -13.75
N VAL A 201 3.09 6.90 -12.43
CA VAL A 201 1.77 6.78 -11.80
C VAL A 201 0.86 7.93 -12.23
N THR A 202 1.38 9.16 -12.32
CA THR A 202 0.63 10.31 -12.83
C THR A 202 0.22 10.08 -14.28
N ALA A 203 1.14 9.66 -15.15
CA ALA A 203 0.84 9.38 -16.56
C ALA A 203 -0.22 8.26 -16.72
N PHE A 204 -0.14 7.22 -15.90
CA PHE A 204 -1.12 6.13 -15.88
C PHE A 204 -2.50 6.65 -15.45
N CYS A 205 -2.56 7.36 -14.32
CA CYS A 205 -3.80 7.93 -13.79
C CYS A 205 -4.46 8.90 -14.78
N GLU A 206 -3.70 9.80 -15.42
CA GLU A 206 -4.24 10.71 -16.43
C GLU A 206 -4.83 9.97 -17.63
N ALA A 207 -4.21 8.86 -18.06
CA ALA A 207 -4.71 8.08 -19.19
C ALA A 207 -6.10 7.44 -18.90
N VAL A 208 -6.39 7.12 -17.64
CA VAL A 208 -7.63 6.42 -17.24
C VAL A 208 -8.75 7.35 -16.78
N LYS A 209 -8.51 8.66 -16.67
CA LYS A 209 -9.53 9.66 -16.28
C LYS A 209 -10.61 9.91 -17.34
N ALA A 210 -10.41 9.46 -18.57
CA ALA A 210 -11.40 9.66 -19.63
C ALA A 210 -12.78 9.08 -19.22
N PRO A 211 -13.91 9.70 -19.57
CA PRO A 211 -15.22 9.21 -19.13
C PRO A 211 -15.65 7.90 -19.81
N ASP A 212 -15.23 7.66 -21.05
CA ASP A 212 -15.60 6.47 -21.82
C ASP A 212 -14.47 5.43 -21.92
N LEU A 213 -14.86 4.15 -21.98
CA LEU A 213 -13.90 3.03 -22.02
C LEU A 213 -12.97 3.07 -23.24
N GLU A 214 -13.47 3.53 -24.40
CA GLU A 214 -12.67 3.55 -25.63
C GLU A 214 -11.56 4.60 -25.53
N ALA A 215 -11.88 5.82 -25.08
CA ALA A 215 -10.89 6.86 -24.84
C ALA A 215 -9.86 6.45 -23.79
N LYS A 216 -10.27 5.78 -22.70
CA LYS A 216 -9.31 5.20 -21.73
C LYS A 216 -8.33 4.25 -22.40
N ILE A 217 -8.83 3.33 -23.23
CA ILE A 217 -7.98 2.37 -23.97
C ILE A 217 -7.03 3.10 -24.94
N GLN A 218 -7.51 4.09 -25.70
CA GLN A 218 -6.68 4.84 -26.63
C GLN A 218 -5.60 5.67 -25.90
N ASN A 219 -5.95 6.31 -24.78
CA ASN A 219 -5.00 7.05 -23.96
C ASN A 219 -3.92 6.14 -23.37
N LEU A 220 -4.30 4.96 -22.85
CA LEU A 220 -3.36 3.96 -22.35
C LEU A 220 -2.40 3.49 -23.45
N ARG A 221 -2.90 3.23 -24.67
CA ARG A 221 -2.06 2.90 -25.83
C ARG A 221 -1.06 4.02 -26.15
N ALA A 222 -1.49 5.28 -26.06
CA ALA A 222 -0.63 6.42 -26.34
C ALA A 222 0.52 6.57 -25.33
N VAL A 223 0.32 6.17 -24.07
CA VAL A 223 1.37 6.24 -23.03
C VAL A 223 2.18 4.95 -22.86
N ARG A 224 1.82 3.87 -23.58
CA ARG A 224 2.43 2.53 -23.43
C ARG A 224 3.94 2.54 -23.57
N GLU A 225 4.50 3.31 -24.49
CA GLU A 225 5.95 3.39 -24.73
C GLU A 225 6.63 4.60 -24.06
N LYS A 226 5.90 5.33 -23.19
CA LYS A 226 6.41 6.56 -22.56
C LYS A 226 7.62 6.32 -21.65
N PHE A 227 7.68 5.16 -20.99
CA PHE A 227 8.78 4.82 -20.08
C PHE A 227 9.46 3.51 -20.53
N PRO A 228 10.81 3.42 -20.47
CA PRO A 228 11.57 2.29 -20.99
C PRO A 228 11.61 1.09 -20.02
N TYR A 229 10.57 0.89 -19.21
CA TYR A 229 10.52 -0.17 -18.20
C TYR A 229 9.58 -1.30 -18.62
N PRO A 230 10.02 -2.57 -18.61
CA PRO A 230 9.13 -3.71 -18.93
C PRO A 230 7.87 -3.75 -18.06
N ALA A 231 8.01 -3.53 -16.74
CA ALA A 231 6.89 -3.51 -15.80
C ALA A 231 5.86 -2.38 -16.07
N TRP A 232 6.30 -1.28 -16.69
CA TRP A 232 5.39 -0.23 -17.18
C TRP A 232 4.48 -0.78 -18.28
N ARG A 233 5.08 -1.34 -19.33
CA ARG A 233 4.34 -1.88 -20.48
C ARG A 233 3.37 -2.97 -20.04
N GLU A 234 3.82 -3.88 -19.17
CA GLU A 234 2.99 -4.94 -18.61
C GLU A 234 1.77 -4.38 -17.89
N SER A 235 1.95 -3.40 -17.01
CA SER A 235 0.83 -2.77 -16.29
C SER A 235 -0.15 -2.06 -17.23
N VAL A 236 0.36 -1.36 -18.25
CA VAL A 236 -0.49 -0.70 -19.27
C VAL A 236 -1.25 -1.74 -20.11
N ASP A 237 -0.59 -2.80 -20.56
CA ASP A 237 -1.20 -3.86 -21.36
C ASP A 237 -2.29 -4.61 -20.57
N THR A 238 -2.04 -4.92 -19.30
CA THR A 238 -3.04 -5.54 -18.41
C THR A 238 -4.25 -4.62 -18.21
N ALA A 239 -4.04 -3.32 -18.03
CA ALA A 239 -5.12 -2.34 -17.91
C ALA A 239 -5.98 -2.29 -19.18
N ILE A 240 -5.35 -2.25 -20.36
CA ILE A 240 -6.04 -2.27 -21.66
C ILE A 240 -6.89 -3.54 -21.79
N LEU A 241 -6.32 -4.71 -21.51
CA LEU A 241 -7.04 -5.98 -21.57
C LEU A 241 -8.24 -5.99 -20.61
N ASN A 242 -8.08 -5.47 -19.39
CA ASN A 242 -9.17 -5.41 -18.42
C ASN A 242 -10.33 -4.53 -18.91
N LEU A 243 -10.04 -3.35 -19.45
CA LEU A 243 -11.05 -2.44 -19.99
C LEU A 243 -11.74 -3.02 -21.24
N GLN A 244 -11.00 -3.72 -22.10
CA GLN A 244 -11.58 -4.41 -23.26
C GLN A 244 -12.54 -5.52 -22.83
N MET A 245 -12.18 -6.30 -21.81
CA MET A 245 -13.07 -7.32 -21.27
C MET A 245 -14.33 -6.70 -20.66
N ALA A 246 -14.18 -5.61 -19.89
CA ALA A 246 -15.32 -4.86 -19.33
C ALA A 246 -16.28 -4.38 -20.44
N LYS A 247 -15.74 -3.84 -21.54
CA LYS A 247 -16.51 -3.44 -22.73
C LYS A 247 -17.31 -4.61 -23.32
N ILE A 248 -16.67 -5.77 -23.53
CA ILE A 248 -17.34 -6.97 -24.06
C ILE A 248 -18.47 -7.44 -23.14
N TYR A 249 -18.25 -7.46 -21.82
CA TYR A 249 -19.28 -7.87 -20.86
C TYR A 249 -20.48 -6.91 -20.87
N ARG A 250 -20.24 -5.60 -21.02
CA ARG A 250 -21.29 -4.59 -21.17
C ARG A 250 -22.10 -4.82 -22.44
N GLU A 251 -21.44 -4.98 -23.58
CA GLU A 251 -22.11 -5.20 -24.87
C GLU A 251 -22.96 -6.49 -24.85
N ARG A 252 -22.50 -7.55 -24.18
CA ARG A 252 -23.29 -8.77 -23.95
C ARG A 252 -24.50 -8.53 -23.05
N ARG A 253 -24.35 -7.81 -21.93
CA ARG A 253 -25.47 -7.46 -21.02
C ARG A 253 -26.52 -6.60 -21.71
N GLN A 254 -26.11 -5.73 -22.61
CA GLN A 254 -26.99 -4.83 -23.36
C GLN A 254 -27.61 -5.48 -24.62
N GLY A 255 -27.37 -6.78 -24.84
CA GLY A 255 -27.93 -7.54 -25.97
C GLY A 255 -27.29 -7.23 -27.33
N ALA A 256 -26.16 -6.53 -27.35
CA ALA A 256 -25.45 -6.17 -28.59
C ALA A 256 -24.55 -7.31 -29.12
N ILE A 257 -24.21 -8.30 -28.28
CA ILE A 257 -23.46 -9.50 -28.68
C ILE A 257 -24.29 -10.75 -28.31
N PRO A 258 -24.68 -11.61 -29.28
CA PRO A 258 -25.39 -12.83 -28.97
C PRO A 258 -24.52 -13.77 -28.13
N GLY A 259 -25.10 -14.32 -27.06
CA GLY A 259 -24.43 -15.31 -26.20
C GLY A 259 -24.04 -16.59 -26.94
N PRO A 260 -23.13 -17.41 -26.39
CA PRO A 260 -22.82 -18.71 -26.98
C PRO A 260 -24.12 -19.52 -27.10
N ARG A 261 -24.40 -20.03 -28.30
CA ARG A 261 -25.53 -20.94 -28.52
C ARG A 261 -25.25 -22.24 -27.74
N PRO A 262 -26.29 -22.84 -27.13
CA PRO A 262 -26.15 -24.08 -26.35
C PRO A 262 -25.61 -25.23 -27.19
#